data_AF-A0A2V5UUB2-F1
#
_entry.id   AF-A0A2V5UUB2-F1
#
_cell.length_a   1.000
_cell.length_b   1.000
_cell.length_c   1.000
_cell.angle_alpha   90.00
_cell.angle_beta   90.00
_cell.angle_gamma   90.00
#
_symmetry.space_group_name_H-M   'P 1'
#
loop_
_entity.id
_entity.type
_entity.pdbx_description
1 polymer ?
#
loop_
_entity_poly.entity_id
_entity_poly.type
_entity_poly.pdbx_seq_one_letter_code
_entity_poly.pdbx_strand_id
1 'polypeptide(L)'
;MLSRRRGHETEKLAGSRGGVREVSPDWQRSGGEIQPEGRVNAEARLLAGEVQLERGNFADAGKAFKGVALLYDDPAITPRALDKAALAFRQAGNTEEADRLSHELRERYPNYAGG
;
A
#
# COMPACT_ATOMS: atom_id res chain seq x y z
N MET A 1 -15.62 76.77 -13.11
CA MET A 1 -16.74 75.81 -13.18
C MET A 1 -16.20 74.40 -13.07
N LEU A 2 -16.73 73.62 -12.12
CA LEU A 2 -16.34 72.26 -11.76
C LEU A 2 -16.50 71.26 -12.93
N SER A 3 -15.61 70.26 -13.05
CA SER A 3 -15.99 68.85 -12.84
C SER A 3 -14.86 67.82 -13.08
N ARG A 4 -14.56 67.11 -11.98
CA ARG A 4 -14.33 65.64 -11.81
C ARG A 4 -13.42 64.86 -12.78
N ARG A 5 -12.37 64.26 -12.21
CA ARG A 5 -12.18 62.80 -11.97
C ARG A 5 -10.91 62.64 -11.11
N ARG A 6 -11.02 62.38 -9.80
CA ARG A 6 -10.92 61.07 -9.11
C ARG A 6 -9.78 60.18 -9.58
N GLY A 7 -8.81 60.01 -8.67
CA GLY A 7 -7.76 58.99 -8.67
C GLY A 7 -6.77 59.27 -7.54
N HIS A 8 -7.23 59.17 -6.28
CA HIS A 8 -6.34 59.17 -5.12
C HIS A 8 -5.86 57.73 -4.90
N GLU A 9 -4.56 57.50 -5.07
CA GLU A 9 -3.88 56.31 -4.57
C GLU A 9 -3.26 56.66 -3.20
N THR A 10 -3.99 56.33 -2.15
CA THR A 10 -3.45 56.03 -0.82
C THR A 10 -3.93 54.59 -0.57
N GLU A 11 -3.16 53.65 -0.04
CA GLU A 11 -2.49 53.71 1.25
C GLU A 11 -1.68 52.41 1.40
N LYS A 12 -0.49 52.50 2.00
CA LYS A 12 0.20 51.34 2.57
C LYS A 12 -0.62 50.85 3.76
N LEU A 13 -1.00 49.58 3.78
CA LEU A 13 -1.42 48.90 5.00
C LEU A 13 -0.66 47.58 5.14
N ALA A 14 0.18 47.56 6.18
CA ALA A 14 0.71 46.35 6.77
C ALA A 14 -0.44 45.59 7.47
N GLY A 15 -0.50 44.28 7.27
CA GLY A 15 -1.51 43.42 7.88
C GLY A 15 -1.07 41.96 7.87
N SER A 16 -0.29 41.59 8.88
CA SER A 16 0.04 40.21 9.21
C SER A 16 -1.22 39.47 9.65
N ARG A 17 -1.64 38.46 8.87
CA ARG A 17 -2.47 37.34 9.36
C ARG A 17 -2.04 36.07 8.65
N GLY A 18 -1.68 35.08 9.47
CA GLY A 18 -1.17 33.78 9.05
C GLY A 18 -2.06 33.14 7.99
N GLY A 19 -1.49 33.00 6.80
CA GLY A 19 -1.90 31.94 5.90
C GLY A 19 -1.49 30.63 6.57
N VAL A 20 -2.48 29.83 6.97
CA VAL A 20 -2.27 28.40 7.14
C VAL A 20 -1.60 27.95 5.85
N ARG A 21 -0.31 27.58 5.92
CA ARG A 21 0.35 26.89 4.82
C ARG A 21 -0.50 25.65 4.59
N GLU A 22 -1.30 25.67 3.54
CA GLU A 22 -1.87 24.47 2.97
C GLU A 22 -0.67 23.58 2.67
N VAL A 23 -0.47 22.57 3.52
CA VAL A 23 0.54 21.56 3.31
C VAL A 23 -0.04 20.69 2.22
N SER A 24 0.10 21.12 0.97
CA SER A 24 -0.19 20.27 -0.18
C SER A 24 0.67 19.03 -0.02
N PRO A 25 0.09 17.84 0.18
CA PRO A 25 0.91 16.65 0.31
C PRO A 25 1.46 16.35 -1.09
N ASP A 26 2.78 16.45 -1.23
CA ASP A 26 3.52 16.09 -2.44
C ASP A 26 3.51 14.54 -2.61
N TRP A 27 2.35 13.95 -2.88
CA TRP A 27 2.22 12.52 -3.23
C TRP A 27 2.82 12.17 -4.61
N GLN A 28 3.43 13.12 -5.32
CA GLN A 28 3.64 13.03 -6.78
C GLN A 28 5.10 13.14 -7.26
N ARG A 29 6.12 13.11 -6.38
CA ARG A 29 7.51 13.36 -6.82
C ARG A 29 8.53 12.24 -6.63
N SER A 30 8.12 10.97 -6.55
CA SER A 30 9.05 9.86 -6.74
C SER A 30 8.35 8.67 -7.41
N GLY A 31 8.87 8.27 -8.56
CA GLY A 31 8.27 7.24 -9.40
C GLY A 31 8.13 5.87 -8.70
N GLY A 32 7.04 5.18 -9.01
CA GLY A 32 6.84 3.76 -8.69
C GLY A 32 6.09 3.46 -7.40
N GLU A 33 5.51 4.46 -6.72
CA GLU A 33 4.71 4.22 -5.52
C GLU A 33 3.31 3.72 -5.88
N ILE A 34 3.01 2.48 -5.45
CA ILE A 34 1.64 1.96 -5.41
C ILE A 34 0.78 2.98 -4.64
N GLN A 35 -0.35 3.36 -5.22
CA GLN A 35 -1.30 4.27 -4.55
C GLN A 35 -1.55 3.76 -3.12
N PRO A 36 -1.65 4.62 -2.10
CA PRO A 36 -1.84 4.19 -0.71
C PRO A 36 -3.02 3.22 -0.55
N GLU A 37 -4.05 3.36 -1.39
CA GLU A 37 -5.18 2.43 -1.50
C GLU A 37 -4.78 0.99 -1.87
N GLY A 38 -3.79 0.82 -2.76
CA GLY A 38 -3.29 -0.48 -3.19
C GLY A 38 -2.63 -1.25 -2.05
N ARG A 39 -1.78 -0.59 -1.25
CA ARG A 39 -1.16 -1.18 -0.06
C ARG A 39 -2.18 -1.53 1.00
N VAL A 40 -3.13 -0.64 1.29
CA VAL A 40 -4.22 -0.90 2.24
C VAL A 40 -5.06 -2.10 1.79
N ASN A 41 -5.34 -2.22 0.50
CA ASN A 41 -6.08 -3.35 -0.05
C ASN A 41 -5.28 -4.67 0.05
N ALA A 42 -3.96 -4.62 -0.19
CA ALA A 42 -3.10 -5.78 0.00
C ALA A 42 -3.12 -6.27 1.45
N GLU A 43 -3.02 -5.36 2.42
CA GLU A 43 -3.10 -5.68 3.85
C GLU A 43 -4.48 -6.24 4.24
N ALA A 44 -5.57 -5.67 3.73
CA ALA A 44 -6.91 -6.18 3.97
C ALA A 44 -7.08 -7.62 3.44
N ARG A 45 -6.50 -7.93 2.28
CA ARG A 45 -6.50 -9.28 1.72
C ARG A 45 -5.64 -10.26 2.50
N LEU A 46 -4.49 -9.82 3.03
CA LEU A 46 -3.69 -10.63 3.96
C LEU A 46 -4.52 -10.97 5.20
N LEU A 47 -5.18 -9.98 5.82
CA LEU A 47 -6.02 -10.22 6.99
C LEU A 47 -7.18 -11.18 6.69
N ALA A 48 -7.81 -11.06 5.51
CA ALA A 48 -8.84 -12.00 5.09
C ALA A 48 -8.31 -13.44 4.98
N GLY A 49 -7.08 -13.63 4.51
CA GLY A 49 -6.40 -14.93 4.50
C GLY A 49 -6.12 -15.48 5.90
N GLU A 50 -5.68 -14.61 6.82
CA GLU A 50 -5.45 -14.98 8.23
C GLU A 50 -6.74 -15.47 8.91
N VAL A 51 -7.86 -14.79 8.67
CA VAL A 51 -9.18 -15.24 9.16
C VAL A 51 -9.53 -16.64 8.67
N GLN A 52 -9.15 -17.02 7.44
CA GLN A 52 -9.38 -18.37 6.93
C GLN A 52 -8.42 -19.40 7.55
N LEU A 53 -7.17 -19.03 7.83
CA LEU A 53 -6.24 -19.89 8.58
C LEU A 53 -6.78 -20.23 9.96
N GLU A 54 -7.23 -19.23 10.71
CA GLU A 54 -7.80 -19.41 12.05
C GLU A 54 -9.06 -20.29 12.05
N ARG A 55 -9.78 -20.32 10.92
CA ARG A 55 -10.95 -21.20 10.73
C ARG A 55 -10.58 -22.63 10.31
N GLY A 56 -9.31 -22.93 10.08
CA GLY A 56 -8.85 -24.20 9.53
C GLY A 56 -9.12 -24.37 8.03
N ASN A 57 -9.55 -23.31 7.34
CA ASN A 57 -9.83 -23.32 5.90
C ASN A 57 -8.54 -23.09 5.10
N PHE A 58 -7.57 -23.98 5.27
CA PHE A 58 -6.20 -23.80 4.80
C PHE A 58 -6.09 -23.59 3.27
N ALA A 59 -6.90 -24.29 2.48
CA ALA A 59 -6.89 -24.15 1.03
C ALA A 59 -7.35 -22.75 0.58
N ASP A 60 -8.37 -22.20 1.24
CA ASP A 60 -8.90 -20.87 0.88
C ASP A 60 -8.02 -19.75 1.44
N ALA A 61 -7.40 -19.95 2.60
CA ALA A 61 -6.33 -19.09 3.09
C ALA A 61 -5.17 -19.00 2.08
N GLY A 62 -4.68 -20.14 1.60
CA GLY A 62 -3.60 -20.20 0.61
C GLY A 62 -3.93 -19.43 -0.67
N LYS A 63 -5.16 -19.56 -1.18
CA LYS A 63 -5.62 -18.80 -2.36
C LYS A 63 -5.66 -17.29 -2.08
N ALA A 64 -6.14 -16.87 -0.91
CA ALA A 64 -6.21 -15.46 -0.55
C ALA A 64 -4.80 -14.83 -0.50
N PHE A 65 -3.86 -15.48 0.17
CA PHE A 65 -2.47 -15.02 0.24
C PHE A 65 -1.79 -15.02 -1.12
N LYS A 66 -1.92 -16.10 -1.91
CA LYS A 66 -1.38 -16.18 -3.27
C LYS A 66 -1.95 -15.05 -4.16
N GLY A 67 -3.23 -14.72 -4.00
CA GLY A 67 -3.86 -13.61 -4.69
C GLY A 67 -3.17 -12.28 -4.42
N VAL A 68 -2.69 -12.04 -3.18
CA VAL A 68 -1.89 -10.85 -2.85
C VAL A 68 -0.56 -10.89 -3.61
N ALA A 69 0.17 -12.00 -3.57
CA ALA A 69 1.46 -12.10 -4.25
C ALA A 69 1.38 -11.96 -5.79
N LEU A 70 0.23 -12.27 -6.39
CA LEU A 70 -0.02 -12.09 -7.83
C LEU A 70 -0.39 -10.66 -8.21
N LEU A 71 -1.07 -9.94 -7.33
CA LEU A 71 -1.60 -8.60 -7.61
C LEU A 71 -0.62 -7.48 -7.22
N TYR A 72 0.35 -7.79 -6.36
CA TYR A 72 1.26 -6.81 -5.78
C TYR A 72 2.71 -7.27 -5.91
N ASP A 73 3.60 -6.32 -6.22
CA ASP A 73 5.05 -6.50 -6.19
C ASP A 73 5.66 -5.48 -5.24
N ASP A 74 5.37 -5.65 -3.94
CA ASP A 74 5.85 -4.80 -2.87
C ASP A 74 6.83 -5.61 -1.99
N PRO A 75 8.07 -5.13 -1.79
CA PRO A 75 9.11 -5.88 -1.09
C PRO A 75 8.83 -6.10 0.40
N ALA A 76 7.89 -5.37 0.99
CA ALA A 76 7.44 -5.56 2.37
C ALA A 76 6.18 -6.43 2.49
N ILE A 77 5.40 -6.60 1.41
CA ILE A 77 4.11 -7.32 1.44
C ILE A 77 4.20 -8.66 0.71
N THR A 78 4.69 -8.67 -0.53
CA THR A 78 4.72 -9.84 -1.40
C THR A 78 5.47 -11.02 -0.79
N PRO A 79 6.66 -10.89 -0.15
CA PRO A 79 7.31 -12.05 0.45
C PRO A 79 6.53 -12.64 1.63
N ARG A 80 5.86 -11.80 2.44
CA ARG A 80 4.96 -12.26 3.52
C ARG A 80 3.76 -13.03 2.96
N ALA A 81 3.20 -12.55 1.85
CA ALA A 81 2.08 -13.22 1.18
C ALA A 81 2.49 -14.59 0.63
N LEU A 82 3.65 -14.69 -0.04
CA LEU A 82 4.19 -15.95 -0.55
C LEU A 82 4.45 -16.96 0.58
N ASP A 83 5.07 -16.51 1.67
CA ASP A 83 5.37 -17.33 2.84
C ASP A 83 4.10 -17.90 3.49
N LYS A 84 3.13 -17.02 3.79
CA LYS A 84 1.83 -17.43 4.35
C LYS A 84 1.05 -18.34 3.40
N ALA A 85 1.10 -18.09 2.09
CA ALA A 85 0.46 -18.95 1.10
C ALA A 85 1.08 -20.36 1.10
N ALA A 86 2.42 -20.45 1.13
CA ALA A 86 3.13 -21.72 1.15
C ALA A 86 2.79 -22.52 2.43
N LEU A 87 2.78 -21.87 3.59
CA LEU A 87 2.40 -22.51 4.86
C LEU A 87 0.94 -23.02 4.82
N ALA A 88 0.02 -22.19 4.35
CA ALA A 88 -1.40 -22.55 4.24
C ALA A 88 -1.62 -23.74 3.28
N PHE A 89 -1.01 -23.73 2.10
CA PHE A 89 -1.12 -24.85 1.17
C PHE A 89 -0.48 -26.13 1.70
N ARG A 90 0.61 -26.03 2.46
CA ARG A 90 1.22 -27.19 3.14
C ARG A 90 0.26 -27.80 4.16
N GLN A 91 -0.41 -26.97 4.97
CA GLN A 91 -1.45 -27.43 5.91
C GLN A 91 -2.68 -28.02 5.21
N ALA A 92 -3.01 -27.52 4.02
CA ALA A 92 -4.08 -28.07 3.18
C ALA A 92 -3.70 -29.40 2.49
N GLY A 93 -2.47 -29.88 2.64
CA GLY A 93 -1.95 -31.07 1.95
C GLY A 93 -1.56 -30.83 0.49
N ASN A 94 -1.59 -29.58 0.00
CA ASN A 94 -1.15 -29.22 -1.34
C ASN A 94 0.34 -28.83 -1.34
N THR A 95 1.19 -29.84 -1.18
CA THR A 95 2.65 -29.65 -1.06
C THR A 95 3.29 -29.13 -2.34
N GLU A 96 2.79 -29.52 -3.51
CA GLU A 96 3.31 -29.06 -4.80
C GLU A 96 3.17 -27.55 -5.00
N GLU A 97 2.02 -26.97 -4.63
CA GLU A 97 1.83 -25.52 -4.68
C GLU A 97 2.66 -24.82 -3.60
N ALA A 98 2.74 -25.38 -2.39
CA ALA A 98 3.55 -24.84 -1.32
C ALA A 98 5.03 -24.74 -1.71
N ASP A 99 5.59 -25.80 -2.29
CA ASP A 99 7.01 -25.84 -2.67
C ASP A 99 7.32 -24.88 -3.83
N ARG A 100 6.39 -24.72 -4.78
CA ARG A 100 6.50 -23.71 -5.85
C ARG A 100 6.56 -22.29 -5.28
N LEU A 101 5.67 -21.96 -4.35
CA LEU A 101 5.64 -20.63 -3.73
C LEU A 101 6.87 -20.38 -2.86
N SER A 102 7.34 -21.40 -2.12
CA SER A 102 8.60 -21.31 -1.36
C SER A 102 9.83 -21.18 -2.27
N HIS A 103 9.82 -21.76 -3.47
CA HIS A 103 10.87 -21.55 -4.47
C HIS A 103 10.85 -20.10 -4.96
N GLU A 104 9.69 -19.61 -5.38
CA GLU A 104 9.51 -18.23 -5.83
C GLU A 104 9.95 -17.22 -4.77
N LEU A 105 9.58 -17.43 -3.51
CA LEU A 105 9.98 -16.57 -2.39
C LEU A 105 11.51 -16.48 -2.27
N ARG A 106 12.21 -17.62 -2.34
CA ARG A 106 13.68 -17.66 -2.22
C ARG A 106 14.38 -17.05 -3.42
N GLU A 107 13.84 -17.24 -4.63
CA GLU A 107 14.41 -16.66 -5.84
C GLU A 107 14.23 -15.13 -5.90
N ARG A 108 13.02 -14.65 -5.61
CA ARG A 108 12.68 -13.23 -5.75
C ARG A 108 13.06 -12.40 -4.53
N TYR A 109 13.03 -12.99 -3.34
CA TYR A 109 13.29 -12.31 -2.07
C TYR A 109 14.30 -13.09 -1.21
N PRO A 110 15.55 -13.27 -1.68
CA PRO A 110 16.56 -14.13 -1.02
C PRO A 110 16.95 -13.68 0.40
N ASN A 111 16.67 -12.42 0.76
CA ASN A 111 16.97 -11.86 2.09
C ASN A 111 15.76 -11.87 3.03
N TYR A 112 14.61 -12.42 2.63
CA TYR A 112 13.45 -12.52 3.49
C TYR A 112 13.65 -13.64 4.53
N ALA A 113 13.61 -13.28 5.81
CA ALA A 113 13.94 -14.17 6.93
C ALA A 113 12.72 -14.89 7.56
N GLY A 114 11.52 -14.76 7.00
CA GLY A 114 10.29 -15.27 7.61
C GLY A 114 9.78 -14.39 8.76
N GLY A 115 8.50 -14.53 9.11
CA GLY A 115 7.85 -13.82 10.22
C GLY A 115 6.88 -14.72 10.98
#